data_AF-A0A8D9AV31-F1
#
_entry.id   AF-A0A8D9AV31-F1
#
_cell.length_a   1.000
_cell.length_b   1.000
_cell.length_c   1.000
_cell.angle_alpha   90.00
_cell.angle_beta   90.00
_cell.angle_gamma   90.00
#
_symmetry.space_group_name_H-M   'P 1'
#
loop_
_entity.id
_entity.type
_entity.pdbx_description
1 polymer ?
#
loop_
_entity_poly.entity_id
_entity_poly.type
_entity_poly.pdbx_seq_one_letter_code
_entity_poly.pdbx_strand_id
1 'polypeptide(L)'
;MCWNMMEYLPEDAGCQAQFNVLVASYISKVYQHLQANSAIGATPRRRRNPSQALVSQQLGVGAHETSVEFVKEFINAELAQKMFRVAEKIHKKVPSMRVESRDAMLSRTQGKGDLLKPALELVKSVCKVLELDTSITDEVTRLKRNLLRLIGVGEFSSEAQWTDPCLSYVLSEVICESCNHCRDIDLCKDPHRVLDEDGTTLHWQCPVCEHFYSNQTIEYLLIDALNRKTMAYTLQDLQCCRCYQIKMDNMSPQCVCAGQYQTLISGKDLPAALATFGNIARIFQMPLLEEVVEWVQGRQEGGV
;
A
#
# COMPACT_ATOMS: atom_id res chain seq x y z
N MET A 1 0.46 -16.26 -1.31
CA MET A 1 -0.39 -15.05 -1.30
C MET A 1 0.54 -13.85 -1.31
N CYS A 2 0.42 -12.95 -2.29
CA CYS A 2 1.36 -11.85 -2.45
C CYS A 2 0.78 -10.58 -1.82
N TRP A 3 0.94 -10.43 -0.50
CA TRP A 3 0.51 -9.24 0.24
C TRP A 3 1.74 -8.38 0.56
N ASN A 4 1.96 -7.27 -0.17
CA ASN A 4 3.15 -6.43 0.04
C ASN A 4 3.25 -5.87 1.46
N MET A 5 2.11 -5.61 2.13
CA MET A 5 2.08 -5.14 3.53
C MET A 5 2.69 -6.15 4.52
N MET A 6 2.78 -7.42 4.13
CA MET A 6 3.37 -8.47 4.94
C MET A 6 4.89 -8.31 5.05
N GLU A 7 5.56 -7.82 4.00
CA GLU A 7 7.02 -7.66 3.96
C GLU A 7 7.51 -6.68 5.03
N TYR A 8 6.66 -5.71 5.39
CA TYR A 8 6.94 -4.71 6.43
C TYR A 8 6.62 -5.19 7.86
N LEU A 9 6.14 -6.44 8.02
CA LEU A 9 5.97 -7.04 9.33
C LEU A 9 7.29 -7.71 9.77
N PRO A 10 7.65 -7.64 11.07
CA PRO A 10 8.92 -8.20 11.49
C PRO A 10 8.97 -9.74 11.45
N GLU A 11 10.04 -10.26 10.83
CA GLU A 11 10.33 -11.70 10.74
C GLU A 11 10.74 -12.28 12.09
N ASP A 12 11.59 -11.60 12.85
CA ASP A 12 12.13 -12.06 14.14
C ASP A 12 11.04 -12.35 15.18
N ALA A 13 9.95 -11.58 15.12
CA ALA A 13 8.79 -11.76 15.99
C ALA A 13 7.81 -12.84 15.46
N GLY A 14 8.09 -13.44 14.30
CA GLY A 14 7.22 -14.39 13.61
C GLY A 14 5.94 -13.77 13.06
N CYS A 15 5.85 -12.43 12.94
CA CYS A 15 4.62 -11.74 12.57
C CYS A 15 4.19 -12.09 11.15
N GLN A 16 5.14 -12.17 10.23
CA GLN A 16 4.94 -12.60 8.84
C GLN A 16 4.24 -13.96 8.74
N ALA A 17 4.81 -14.99 9.38
CA ALA A 17 4.23 -16.34 9.38
C ALA A 17 2.81 -16.35 9.97
N GLN A 18 2.59 -15.64 11.07
CA GLN A 18 1.26 -15.55 11.69
C GLN A 18 0.24 -14.82 10.82
N PHE A 19 0.64 -13.73 10.15
CA PHE A 19 -0.20 -13.02 9.19
C PHE A 19 -0.67 -13.96 8.09
N ASN A 20 0.25 -14.70 7.47
CA ASN A 20 -0.07 -15.67 6.42
C ASN A 20 -1.03 -16.75 6.91
N VAL A 21 -0.80 -17.33 8.09
CA VAL A 21 -1.67 -18.37 8.66
C VAL A 21 -3.08 -17.83 8.94
N LEU A 22 -3.21 -16.64 9.51
CA LEU A 22 -4.50 -16.03 9.83
C LEU A 22 -5.30 -15.72 8.56
N VAL A 23 -4.66 -15.05 7.60
CA VAL A 23 -5.30 -14.67 6.33
C VAL A 23 -5.62 -15.91 5.49
N ALA A 24 -4.71 -16.89 5.43
CA ALA A 24 -4.97 -18.16 4.73
C ALA A 24 -6.13 -18.91 5.36
N SER A 25 -6.15 -19.03 6.69
CA SER A 25 -7.22 -19.70 7.42
C SER A 25 -8.57 -19.04 7.14
N TYR A 26 -8.63 -17.71 7.09
CA TYR A 26 -9.85 -16.99 6.73
C TYR A 26 -10.29 -17.32 5.30
N ILE A 27 -9.41 -17.09 4.31
CA ILE A 27 -9.73 -17.28 2.89
C ILE A 27 -10.14 -18.73 2.60
N SER A 28 -9.39 -19.71 3.12
CA SER A 28 -9.69 -21.14 2.92
C SER A 28 -11.02 -21.54 3.55
N LYS A 29 -11.35 -21.05 4.75
CA LYS A 29 -12.60 -21.39 5.42
C LYS A 29 -13.82 -20.79 4.70
N VAL A 30 -13.72 -19.54 4.27
CA VAL A 30 -14.73 -18.87 3.46
C VAL A 30 -14.93 -19.61 2.14
N TYR A 31 -13.84 -19.96 1.46
CA TYR A 31 -13.89 -20.70 0.19
C TYR A 31 -14.56 -22.08 0.34
N GLN A 32 -14.19 -22.85 1.37
CA GLN A 32 -14.80 -24.16 1.65
C GLN A 32 -16.31 -24.05 1.89
N HIS A 33 -16.75 -23.04 2.64
CA HIS A 33 -18.18 -22.80 2.89
C HIS A 33 -18.93 -22.42 1.61
N LEU A 34 -18.36 -21.54 0.79
CA LEU A 34 -18.94 -21.17 -0.51
C LEU A 34 -19.03 -22.37 -1.46
N GLN A 35 -18.00 -23.22 -1.48
CA GLN A 35 -17.98 -24.43 -2.30
C GLN A 35 -19.08 -25.42 -1.86
N ALA A 36 -19.23 -25.66 -0.56
CA ALA A 36 -20.28 -26.53 -0.02
C ALA A 36 -21.69 -26.03 -0.36
N ASN A 37 -21.93 -24.71 -0.30
CA ASN A 37 -23.22 -24.12 -0.59
C ASN A 37 -23.53 -23.99 -2.09
N SER A 38 -22.49 -23.85 -2.93
CA SER A 38 -22.65 -23.83 -4.39
C SER A 38 -23.16 -25.16 -4.96
N ALA A 39 -22.90 -26.28 -4.28
CA ALA A 39 -23.33 -27.61 -4.69
C ALA A 39 -24.83 -27.88 -4.48
N ILE A 40 -25.52 -27.11 -3.62
CA ILE A 40 -26.90 -27.38 -3.18
C ILE A 40 -27.96 -26.78 -4.15
N GLY A 41 -27.56 -26.08 -5.23
CA GLY A 41 -28.49 -25.37 -6.12
C GLY A 41 -28.20 -25.41 -7.63
N ALA A 42 -27.33 -26.30 -8.12
CA ALA A 42 -26.88 -26.28 -9.51
C ALA A 42 -27.86 -26.93 -10.50
N THR A 43 -29.02 -26.31 -10.78
CA THR A 43 -29.64 -26.45 -12.10
C THR A 43 -28.85 -25.58 -13.10
N PRO A 44 -28.43 -26.09 -14.27
CA PRO A 44 -27.65 -25.33 -15.24
C PRO A 44 -28.54 -24.26 -15.88
N ARG A 45 -28.59 -23.06 -15.29
CA ARG A 45 -29.20 -21.90 -15.95
C ARG A 45 -28.23 -21.35 -16.98
N ARG A 46 -28.57 -21.55 -18.26
CA ARG A 46 -27.95 -20.85 -19.40
C ARG A 46 -27.98 -19.34 -19.12
N ARG A 47 -26.81 -18.72 -18.97
CA ARG A 47 -26.66 -17.27 -18.81
C ARG A 47 -27.33 -16.57 -20.00
N ARG A 48 -28.47 -15.93 -19.76
CA ARG A 48 -29.11 -15.03 -20.71
C ARG A 48 -28.57 -13.64 -20.37
N ASN A 49 -27.68 -13.09 -21.20
CA ASN A 49 -27.17 -11.73 -21.04
C ASN A 49 -28.35 -10.74 -21.13
N PRO A 50 -28.71 -10.01 -20.07
CA PRO A 50 -29.51 -8.81 -20.20
C PRO A 50 -28.52 -7.67 -20.45
N SER A 51 -28.53 -7.12 -21.66
CA SER A 51 -27.94 -5.81 -21.90
C SER A 51 -28.70 -4.79 -21.04
N GLN A 52 -27.95 -4.10 -20.17
CA GLN A 52 -28.34 -2.93 -19.36
C GLN A 52 -29.00 -3.20 -17.99
N ALA A 53 -28.17 -3.38 -16.97
CA ALA A 53 -28.44 -2.91 -15.60
C ALA A 53 -27.11 -2.79 -14.81
N LEU A 54 -26.70 -1.54 -14.52
CA LEU A 54 -25.61 -1.20 -13.58
C LEU A 54 -26.14 -1.31 -12.14
N VAL A 55 -26.46 -2.52 -11.69
CA VAL A 55 -26.57 -2.80 -10.25
C VAL A 55 -25.25 -3.40 -9.84
N SER A 56 -24.55 -2.77 -8.90
CA SER A 56 -23.38 -3.33 -8.23
C SER A 56 -23.76 -4.68 -7.63
N GLN A 57 -23.59 -5.76 -8.38
CA GLN A 57 -23.77 -7.10 -7.85
C GLN A 57 -22.75 -7.26 -6.72
N GLN A 58 -23.23 -7.47 -5.50
CA GLN A 58 -22.36 -7.82 -4.38
C GLN A 58 -21.66 -9.13 -4.76
N LEU A 59 -20.34 -9.04 -4.95
CA LEU A 59 -19.47 -10.18 -5.21
C LEU A 59 -18.97 -10.75 -3.87
N GLY A 60 -18.70 -12.05 -3.84
CA GLY A 60 -18.15 -12.71 -2.64
C GLY A 60 -19.20 -13.07 -1.59
N VAL A 61 -18.84 -12.94 -0.31
CA VAL A 61 -19.66 -13.35 0.85
C VAL A 61 -21.01 -12.61 0.86
N GLY A 62 -21.03 -11.35 0.46
CA GLY A 62 -22.25 -10.53 0.37
C GLY A 62 -23.28 -11.00 -0.69
N ALA A 63 -22.95 -11.95 -1.55
CA ALA A 63 -23.89 -12.49 -2.54
C ALA A 63 -24.90 -13.49 -1.92
N HIS A 64 -24.60 -14.06 -0.76
CA HIS A 64 -25.42 -15.08 -0.10
C HIS A 64 -25.57 -14.76 1.40
N GLU A 65 -26.77 -14.43 1.86
CA GLU A 65 -27.04 -14.07 3.28
C GLU A 65 -26.58 -15.15 4.26
N THR A 66 -26.78 -16.43 3.94
CA THR A 66 -26.32 -17.57 4.77
C THR A 66 -24.80 -17.66 4.88
N SER A 67 -24.06 -17.11 3.92
CA SER A 67 -22.60 -17.07 3.97
C SER A 67 -22.10 -15.93 4.84
N VAL A 68 -22.82 -14.80 4.90
CA VAL A 68 -22.46 -13.68 5.77
C VAL A 68 -22.56 -14.09 7.23
N GLU A 69 -23.66 -14.73 7.64
CA GLU A 69 -23.86 -15.17 9.04
C GLU A 69 -22.77 -16.15 9.49
N PHE A 70 -22.43 -17.13 8.65
CA PHE A 70 -21.33 -18.06 8.92
C PHE A 70 -20.00 -17.34 9.14
N VAL A 71 -19.65 -16.38 8.28
CA VAL A 71 -18.38 -15.63 8.40
C VAL A 71 -18.38 -14.79 9.68
N LYS A 72 -19.50 -14.16 10.02
CA LYS A 72 -19.65 -13.40 11.28
C LYS A 72 -19.44 -14.28 12.51
N GLU A 73 -20.01 -15.48 12.53
CA GLU A 73 -19.82 -16.43 13.63
C GLU A 73 -18.37 -16.91 13.70
N PHE A 74 -17.78 -17.28 12.56
CA PHE A 74 -16.39 -17.70 12.46
C PHE A 74 -15.41 -16.62 12.95
N ILE A 75 -15.65 -15.35 12.61
CA ILE A 75 -14.84 -14.22 13.07
C ILE A 75 -14.94 -14.07 14.59
N ASN A 76 -16.15 -14.04 15.13
CA ASN A 76 -16.39 -13.80 16.55
C ASN A 76 -15.90 -14.95 17.46
N ALA A 77 -15.92 -16.19 16.96
CA ALA A 77 -15.53 -17.36 17.73
C ALA A 77 -14.09 -17.80 17.43
N GLU A 78 -13.86 -18.41 16.27
CA GLU A 78 -12.61 -19.13 15.98
C GLU A 78 -11.47 -18.17 15.65
N LEU A 79 -11.70 -17.21 14.75
CA LEU A 79 -10.65 -16.28 14.31
C LEU A 79 -10.25 -15.32 15.44
N ALA A 80 -11.23 -14.78 16.18
CA ALA A 80 -10.97 -13.93 17.33
C ALA A 80 -10.07 -14.63 18.36
N GLN A 81 -10.39 -15.87 18.76
CA GLN A 81 -9.58 -16.63 19.71
C GLN A 81 -8.15 -16.85 19.21
N LYS A 82 -7.98 -17.20 17.92
CA LYS A 82 -6.64 -17.34 17.32
C LYS A 82 -5.87 -16.02 17.36
N MET A 83 -6.50 -14.92 16.94
CA MET A 83 -5.88 -13.60 16.93
C MET A 83 -5.51 -13.11 18.33
N PHE A 84 -6.36 -13.32 19.35
CA PHE A 84 -6.03 -12.96 20.73
C PHE A 84 -4.80 -13.72 21.24
N ARG A 85 -4.74 -15.04 21.04
CA ARG A 85 -3.58 -15.85 21.45
C ARG A 85 -2.29 -15.42 20.76
N VAL A 86 -2.36 -15.14 19.46
CA VAL A 86 -1.21 -14.71 18.66
C VAL A 86 -0.75 -13.31 19.11
N ALA A 87 -1.66 -12.35 19.21
CA ALA A 87 -1.35 -10.98 19.62
C ALA A 87 -0.77 -10.95 21.05
N GLU A 88 -1.35 -11.68 21.99
CA GLU A 88 -0.83 -11.77 23.36
C GLU A 88 0.56 -12.40 23.41
N LYS A 89 0.77 -13.50 22.67
CA LYS A 89 2.07 -14.19 22.60
C LYS A 89 3.16 -13.27 22.05
N ILE A 90 2.87 -12.53 20.97
CA ILE A 90 3.82 -11.60 20.37
C ILE A 90 4.07 -10.42 21.31
N HIS A 91 3.01 -9.83 21.87
CA HIS A 91 3.13 -8.70 22.78
C HIS A 91 3.96 -9.01 24.04
N LYS A 92 3.82 -10.22 24.61
CA LYS A 92 4.62 -10.67 25.76
C LYS A 92 6.08 -10.95 25.41
N LYS A 93 6.34 -11.50 24.22
CA LYS A 93 7.70 -11.86 23.79
C LYS A 93 8.51 -10.66 23.32
N VAL A 94 7.89 -9.80 22.52
CA VAL A 94 8.52 -8.62 21.92
C VAL A 94 7.53 -7.46 22.00
N PRO A 95 7.49 -6.72 23.13
CA PRO A 95 6.59 -5.58 23.30
C PRO A 95 6.89 -4.45 22.29
N SER A 96 8.18 -4.22 22.04
CA SER A 96 8.67 -3.21 21.12
C SER A 96 10.01 -3.64 20.54
N MET A 97 10.27 -3.28 19.29
CA MET A 97 11.49 -3.60 18.56
C MET A 97 11.95 -2.41 17.73
N ARG A 98 13.26 -2.24 17.57
CA ARG A 98 13.82 -1.25 16.65
C ARG A 98 13.84 -1.81 15.25
N VAL A 99 13.46 -0.99 14.28
CA VAL A 99 13.48 -1.37 12.87
C VAL A 99 14.90 -1.25 12.33
N GLU A 100 15.53 -2.40 12.02
CA GLU A 100 16.89 -2.48 11.47
C GLU A 100 16.93 -2.84 9.97
N SER A 101 15.82 -3.35 9.40
CA SER A 101 15.79 -3.86 8.03
C SER A 101 16.04 -2.77 6.96
N ARG A 102 16.80 -3.11 5.91
CA ARG A 102 16.99 -2.25 4.72
C ARG A 102 15.66 -1.93 4.02
N ASP A 103 14.72 -2.88 4.01
CA ASP A 103 13.42 -2.72 3.37
C ASP A 103 12.48 -1.79 4.15
N ALA A 104 12.80 -1.48 5.41
CA ALA A 104 12.09 -0.47 6.17
C ALA A 104 12.13 0.90 5.48
N MET A 105 13.18 1.19 4.68
CA MET A 105 13.25 2.43 3.91
C MET A 105 12.19 2.51 2.78
N LEU A 106 11.59 1.39 2.36
CA LEU A 106 10.42 1.39 1.47
C LEU A 106 9.10 1.53 2.23
N SER A 107 9.13 1.71 3.56
CA SER A 107 7.94 1.91 4.36
C SER A 107 7.58 3.40 4.47
N ARG A 108 6.29 3.72 4.30
CA ARG A 108 5.72 5.03 4.65
C ARG A 108 5.67 5.30 6.15
N THR A 109 5.62 4.24 6.94
CA THR A 109 5.26 4.28 8.36
C THR A 109 6.42 3.94 9.28
N GLN A 110 7.51 3.40 8.74
CA GLN A 110 8.64 2.90 9.52
C GLN A 110 9.92 3.51 8.95
N GLY A 111 10.59 4.35 9.72
CA GLY A 111 11.95 4.79 9.47
C GLY A 111 12.97 3.86 10.13
N LYS A 112 14.21 3.88 9.63
CA LYS A 112 15.33 3.19 10.28
C LYS A 112 15.52 3.75 11.70
N GLY A 113 15.45 2.88 12.70
CA GLY A 113 15.59 3.26 14.12
C GLY A 113 14.29 3.58 14.85
N ASP A 114 13.14 3.55 14.15
CA ASP A 114 11.84 3.71 14.80
C ASP A 114 11.52 2.54 15.72
N LEU A 115 10.76 2.86 16.78
CA LEU A 115 10.28 1.87 17.73
C LEU A 115 8.94 1.31 17.26
N LEU A 116 8.94 0.07 16.80
CA LEU A 116 7.77 -0.62 16.30
C LEU A 116 7.18 -1.54 17.37
N LYS A 117 5.84 -1.62 17.43
CA LYS A 117 5.10 -2.57 18.27
C LYS A 117 4.60 -3.73 17.39
N PRO A 118 5.27 -4.91 17.38
CA PRO A 118 4.99 -5.95 16.39
C PRO A 118 3.56 -6.48 16.45
N ALA A 119 3.02 -6.64 17.65
CA ALA A 119 1.64 -7.08 17.85
C ALA A 119 0.62 -6.07 17.29
N LEU A 120 0.89 -4.76 17.42
CA LEU A 120 0.01 -3.71 16.91
C LEU A 120 -0.02 -3.72 15.38
N GLU A 121 1.14 -3.78 14.73
CA GLU A 121 1.23 -3.80 13.27
C GLU A 121 0.62 -5.07 12.68
N LEU A 122 0.81 -6.24 13.32
CA LEU A 122 0.13 -7.47 12.92
C LEU A 122 -1.40 -7.34 12.99
N VAL A 123 -1.93 -6.82 14.12
CA VAL A 123 -3.38 -6.62 14.31
C VAL A 123 -3.92 -5.66 13.25
N LYS A 124 -3.23 -4.54 13.01
CA LYS A 124 -3.57 -3.55 11.99
C LYS A 124 -3.65 -4.18 10.60
N SER A 125 -2.62 -4.94 10.20
CA SER A 125 -2.56 -5.57 8.87
C SER A 125 -3.64 -6.63 8.68
N VAL A 126 -3.84 -7.54 9.65
CA VAL A 126 -4.86 -8.59 9.53
C VAL A 126 -6.27 -7.98 9.52
N CYS A 127 -6.57 -7.05 10.45
CA CYS A 127 -7.87 -6.38 10.46
C CYS A 127 -8.12 -5.63 9.15
N LYS A 128 -7.09 -5.01 8.55
CA LYS A 128 -7.26 -4.31 7.28
C LYS A 128 -7.64 -5.24 6.12
N VAL A 129 -7.07 -6.45 6.08
CA VAL A 129 -7.45 -7.46 5.09
C VAL A 129 -8.91 -7.90 5.28
N LEU A 130 -9.36 -8.07 6.53
CA LEU A 130 -10.76 -8.44 6.81
C LEU A 130 -11.74 -7.31 6.47
N GLU A 131 -11.35 -6.05 6.69
CA GLU A 131 -12.14 -4.85 6.33
C GLU A 131 -12.38 -4.70 4.82
N LEU A 132 -11.70 -5.47 3.96
CA LEU A 132 -11.99 -5.50 2.52
C LEU A 132 -13.42 -6.01 2.24
N ASP A 133 -13.99 -6.79 3.15
CA ASP A 133 -15.38 -7.23 3.07
C ASP A 133 -16.28 -6.32 3.93
N THR A 134 -17.09 -5.51 3.25
CA THR A 134 -18.03 -4.57 3.88
C THR A 134 -19.15 -5.26 4.67
N SER A 135 -19.41 -6.56 4.45
CA SER A 135 -20.49 -7.29 5.12
C SER A 135 -20.18 -7.65 6.59
N ILE A 136 -18.90 -7.58 6.98
CA ILE A 136 -18.39 -7.99 8.29
C ILE A 136 -17.69 -6.86 9.05
N THR A 137 -17.88 -5.61 8.61
CA THR A 137 -17.16 -4.45 9.15
C THR A 137 -17.39 -4.27 10.65
N ASP A 138 -18.60 -4.53 11.15
CA ASP A 138 -18.92 -4.38 12.58
C ASP A 138 -18.20 -5.43 13.44
N GLU A 139 -18.15 -6.68 12.97
CA GLU A 139 -17.46 -7.77 13.64
C GLU A 139 -15.95 -7.51 13.69
N VAL A 140 -15.36 -7.05 12.58
CA VAL A 140 -13.94 -6.70 12.50
C VAL A 140 -13.62 -5.50 13.39
N THR A 141 -14.50 -4.50 13.45
CA THR A 141 -14.34 -3.32 14.32
C THR A 141 -14.34 -3.71 15.80
N ARG A 142 -15.28 -4.58 16.21
CA ARG A 142 -15.33 -5.13 17.57
C ARG A 142 -14.09 -5.95 17.90
N LEU A 143 -13.64 -6.80 16.98
CA LEU A 143 -12.43 -7.60 17.12
C LEU A 143 -11.18 -6.71 17.29
N LYS A 144 -11.03 -5.70 16.42
CA LYS A 144 -9.94 -4.72 16.49
C LYS A 144 -9.93 -4.00 17.84
N ARG A 145 -11.07 -3.49 18.31
CA ARG A 145 -11.19 -2.85 19.63
C ARG A 145 -10.69 -3.75 20.76
N ASN A 146 -11.12 -5.02 20.76
CA ASN A 146 -10.72 -5.98 21.80
C ASN A 146 -9.23 -6.32 21.73
N LEU A 147 -8.67 -6.46 20.52
CA LEU A 147 -7.25 -6.73 20.32
C LEU A 147 -6.39 -5.55 20.75
N LEU A 148 -6.79 -4.32 20.43
CA LEU A 148 -6.12 -3.09 20.86
C LEU A 148 -6.12 -2.97 22.39
N ARG A 149 -7.26 -3.28 23.04
CA ARG A 149 -7.36 -3.30 24.51
C ARG A 149 -6.41 -4.33 25.13
N LEU A 150 -6.26 -5.50 24.51
CA LEU A 150 -5.37 -6.57 24.98
C LEU A 150 -3.88 -6.15 24.96
N ILE A 151 -3.47 -5.38 23.97
CA ILE A 151 -2.09 -4.88 23.82
C ILE A 151 -1.86 -3.50 24.46
N GLY A 152 -2.87 -2.95 25.15
CA GLY A 152 -2.76 -1.67 25.87
C GLY A 152 -2.76 -0.42 24.97
N VAL A 153 -3.33 -0.49 23.76
CA VAL A 153 -3.42 0.64 22.83
C VAL A 153 -4.86 1.15 22.75
N GLY A 154 -5.05 2.48 22.81
CA GLY A 154 -6.38 3.08 22.73
C GLY A 154 -6.95 3.01 21.30
N GLU A 155 -8.26 2.76 21.18
CA GLU A 155 -8.92 2.61 19.86
C GLU A 155 -8.86 3.86 18.98
N PHE A 156 -8.85 5.04 19.61
CA PHE A 156 -8.75 6.34 18.95
C PHE A 156 -7.33 6.92 18.94
N SER A 157 -6.34 6.14 19.38
CA SER A 157 -4.94 6.59 19.30
C SER A 157 -4.51 6.73 17.84
N SER A 158 -3.62 7.68 17.56
CA SER A 158 -3.00 7.82 16.24
C SER A 158 -2.27 6.54 15.81
N GLU A 159 -1.64 5.84 16.76
CA GLU A 159 -0.94 4.57 16.52
C GLU A 159 -1.88 3.44 16.03
N ALA A 160 -3.14 3.43 16.46
CA ALA A 160 -4.14 2.42 16.08
C ALA A 160 -4.76 2.64 14.68
N GLN A 161 -4.56 3.83 14.10
CA GLN A 161 -5.05 4.15 12.77
C GLN A 161 -4.26 3.37 11.72
N TRP A 162 -4.97 2.75 10.78
CA TRP A 162 -4.33 2.08 9.66
C TRP A 162 -3.71 3.12 8.73
N THR A 163 -2.43 2.94 8.43
CA THR A 163 -1.72 3.68 7.38
C THR A 163 -1.06 2.64 6.50
N ASP A 164 -1.21 2.73 5.18
CA ASP A 164 -0.58 1.80 4.25
C ASP A 164 0.95 1.91 4.36
N PRO A 165 1.63 0.86 4.88
CA PRO A 165 3.07 0.91 5.07
C PRO A 165 3.81 0.91 3.75
N CYS A 166 3.23 0.41 2.65
CA CYS A 166 3.97 0.17 1.43
C CYS A 166 4.12 1.45 0.62
N LEU A 167 5.33 1.99 0.40
CA LEU A 167 5.53 2.98 -0.67
C LEU A 167 5.15 2.39 -2.03
N SER A 168 4.89 3.26 -3.01
CA SER A 168 4.52 2.83 -4.36
C SER A 168 4.92 3.93 -5.33
N TYR A 169 5.63 3.51 -6.38
CA TYR A 169 5.90 4.36 -7.52
C TYR A 169 6.02 3.47 -8.76
N VAL A 170 5.12 3.71 -9.72
CA VAL A 170 5.00 2.89 -10.92
C VAL A 170 5.72 3.57 -12.07
N LEU A 171 6.74 2.92 -12.61
CA LEU A 171 7.27 3.25 -13.92
C LEU A 171 6.41 2.56 -14.98
N SER A 172 5.80 3.36 -15.84
CA SER A 172 4.99 2.88 -16.95
C SER A 172 5.85 2.42 -18.12
N GLU A 173 5.41 1.36 -18.80
CA GLU A 173 5.93 0.95 -20.11
C GLU A 173 7.45 0.63 -20.13
N VAL A 174 7.95 -0.05 -19.11
CA VAL A 174 9.36 -0.50 -19.07
C VAL A 174 9.55 -1.71 -19.98
N ILE A 175 10.46 -1.58 -20.95
CA ILE A 175 10.74 -2.62 -21.95
C ILE A 175 11.98 -3.42 -21.52
N CYS A 176 11.85 -4.75 -21.49
CA CYS A 176 12.98 -5.64 -21.26
C CYS A 176 13.91 -5.70 -22.48
N GLU A 177 15.19 -5.39 -22.30
CA GLU A 177 16.20 -5.39 -23.37
C GLU A 177 16.44 -6.78 -23.98
N SER A 178 16.18 -7.85 -23.22
CA SER A 178 16.40 -9.23 -23.68
C SER A 178 15.23 -9.84 -24.46
N CYS A 179 13.99 -9.62 -24.03
CA CYS A 179 12.80 -10.27 -24.62
C CYS A 179 11.75 -9.31 -25.18
N ASN A 180 11.97 -7.99 -25.10
CA ASN A 180 11.04 -6.93 -25.49
C ASN A 180 9.68 -6.98 -24.79
N HIS A 181 9.56 -7.71 -23.68
CA HIS A 181 8.36 -7.65 -22.85
C HIS A 181 8.22 -6.24 -22.24
N CYS A 182 7.10 -5.60 -22.51
CA CYS A 182 6.75 -4.28 -21.98
C CYS A 182 5.77 -4.46 -20.82
N ARG A 183 6.08 -3.87 -19.67
CA ARG A 183 5.21 -3.87 -18.49
C ARG A 183 5.44 -2.64 -17.64
N ASP A 184 4.46 -2.34 -16.81
CA ASP A 184 4.63 -1.40 -15.71
C ASP A 184 5.38 -2.10 -14.56
N ILE A 185 6.25 -1.36 -13.88
CA ILE A 185 7.02 -1.84 -12.73
C ILE A 185 6.72 -0.93 -11.54
N ASP A 186 6.13 -1.46 -10.47
CA ASP A 186 6.03 -0.74 -9.21
C ASP A 186 7.31 -0.94 -8.41
N LEU A 187 8.18 0.07 -8.40
CA LEU A 187 9.53 -0.02 -7.85
C LEU A 187 9.57 -0.43 -6.38
N CYS A 188 8.51 -0.16 -5.61
CA CYS A 188 8.43 -0.50 -4.19
C CYS A 188 7.63 -1.79 -3.90
N LYS A 189 6.84 -2.27 -4.87
CA LYS A 189 5.86 -3.37 -4.67
C LYS A 189 6.03 -4.53 -5.63
N ASP A 190 6.96 -4.45 -6.58
CA ASP A 190 7.19 -5.51 -7.55
C ASP A 190 7.63 -6.83 -6.87
N PRO A 191 6.99 -7.96 -7.14
CA PRO A 191 7.38 -9.26 -6.58
C PRO A 191 8.66 -9.82 -7.20
N HIS A 192 9.11 -9.31 -8.34
CA HIS A 192 10.33 -9.75 -9.04
C HIS A 192 11.55 -8.90 -8.65
N ARG A 193 11.60 -8.41 -7.41
CA ARG A 193 12.81 -7.81 -6.84
C ARG A 193 13.75 -8.90 -6.35
N VAL A 194 14.97 -8.93 -6.87
CA VAL A 194 15.96 -9.97 -6.56
C VAL A 194 17.28 -9.31 -6.19
N LEU A 195 17.95 -9.84 -5.17
CA LEU A 195 19.31 -9.42 -4.83
C LEU A 195 20.29 -10.04 -5.83
N ASP A 196 21.31 -9.28 -6.21
CA ASP A 196 22.41 -9.79 -7.03
C ASP A 196 23.17 -10.94 -6.34
N GLU A 197 24.03 -11.65 -7.08
CA GLU A 197 24.81 -12.79 -6.58
C GLU A 197 25.64 -12.45 -5.33
N ASP A 198 26.11 -11.20 -5.23
CA ASP A 198 26.87 -10.67 -4.10
C ASP A 198 26.01 -10.26 -2.90
N GLY A 199 24.67 -10.28 -3.03
CA GLY A 199 23.71 -9.89 -1.98
C GLY A 199 23.70 -8.39 -1.63
N THR A 200 24.38 -7.56 -2.43
CA THR A 200 24.62 -6.14 -2.15
C THR A 200 23.53 -5.25 -2.75
N THR A 201 23.24 -5.45 -4.04
CA THR A 201 22.38 -4.59 -4.86
C THR A 201 21.06 -5.30 -5.20
N LEU A 202 19.97 -4.56 -5.11
CA LEU A 202 18.64 -5.04 -5.47
C LEU A 202 18.36 -4.70 -6.94
N HIS A 203 17.78 -5.63 -7.68
CA HIS A 203 17.42 -5.48 -9.09
C HIS A 203 15.96 -5.88 -9.30
N TRP A 204 15.34 -5.37 -10.37
CA TRP A 204 14.08 -5.89 -10.86
C TRP A 204 14.35 -6.90 -11.97
N GLN A 205 13.58 -7.98 -12.00
CA GLN A 205 13.72 -9.04 -12.96
C GLN A 205 12.51 -9.09 -13.89
N CYS A 206 12.75 -9.35 -15.17
CA CYS A 206 11.68 -9.59 -16.13
C CYS A 206 10.91 -10.88 -15.76
N PRO A 207 9.58 -10.84 -15.65
CA PRO A 207 8.78 -12.03 -15.30
C PRO A 207 8.77 -13.12 -16.38
N VAL A 208 9.21 -12.80 -17.61
CA VAL A 208 9.16 -13.71 -18.77
C VAL A 208 10.48 -14.41 -19.01
N CYS A 209 11.57 -13.64 -19.06
CA CYS A 209 12.89 -14.16 -19.43
C CYS A 209 13.91 -14.13 -18.29
N GLU A 210 13.49 -13.69 -17.11
CA GLU A 210 14.35 -13.66 -15.92
C GLU A 210 15.59 -12.75 -16.06
N HIS A 211 15.64 -11.90 -17.08
CA HIS A 211 16.71 -10.92 -17.26
C HIS A 211 16.53 -9.73 -16.31
N PHE A 212 17.62 -9.26 -15.71
CA PHE A 212 17.61 -8.09 -14.84
C PHE A 212 17.44 -6.81 -15.64
N TYR A 213 16.59 -5.92 -15.15
CA TYR A 213 16.55 -4.55 -15.62
C TYR A 213 17.77 -3.79 -15.10
N SER A 214 18.39 -2.98 -15.97
CA SER A 214 19.51 -2.13 -15.57
C SER A 214 19.03 -1.05 -14.59
N ASN A 215 19.61 -1.03 -13.39
CA ASN A 215 19.34 0.02 -12.41
C ASN A 215 19.72 1.40 -12.95
N GLN A 216 20.74 1.49 -13.81
CA GLN A 216 21.14 2.74 -14.46
C GLN A 216 20.06 3.26 -15.42
N THR A 217 19.43 2.36 -16.20
CA THR A 217 18.33 2.74 -17.10
C THR A 217 17.12 3.21 -16.28
N ILE A 218 16.78 2.51 -15.21
CA ILE A 218 15.69 2.88 -14.29
C ILE A 218 15.99 4.21 -13.59
N GLU A 219 17.23 4.44 -13.18
CA GLU A 219 17.70 5.68 -12.57
C GLU A 219 17.45 6.88 -13.51
N TYR A 220 17.81 6.77 -14.79
CA TYR A 220 17.53 7.83 -15.77
C TYR A 220 16.02 8.06 -15.97
N LEU A 221 15.21 7.01 -15.99
CA LEU A 221 13.75 7.13 -16.09
C LEU A 221 13.16 7.85 -14.87
N LEU A 222 13.72 7.62 -13.67
CA LEU A 222 13.30 8.32 -12.45
C LEU A 222 13.71 9.78 -12.45
N ILE A 223 14.91 10.10 -12.91
CA ILE A 223 15.38 11.49 -13.06
C ILE A 223 14.49 12.24 -14.06
N ASP A 224 14.20 11.63 -15.22
CA ASP A 224 13.29 12.22 -16.20
C ASP A 224 11.89 12.44 -15.61
N ALA A 225 11.35 11.45 -14.88
CA ALA A 225 10.06 11.60 -14.23
C ALA A 225 10.05 12.71 -13.17
N LEU A 226 11.14 12.86 -12.40
CA LEU A 226 11.29 13.95 -11.43
C LEU A 226 11.31 15.31 -12.11
N ASN A 227 12.07 15.43 -13.20
CA ASN A 227 12.15 16.65 -14.01
C ASN A 227 10.78 17.03 -14.59
N ARG A 228 10.06 16.05 -15.16
CA ARG A 228 8.69 16.25 -15.64
C ARG A 228 7.75 16.71 -14.54
N LYS A 229 7.83 16.10 -13.35
CA LYS A 229 6.99 16.48 -12.20
C LYS A 229 7.29 17.90 -11.69
N THR A 230 8.57 18.27 -11.65
CA THR A 230 9.03 19.61 -11.28
C THR A 230 8.59 20.65 -12.31
N MET A 231 8.71 20.34 -13.60
CA MET A 231 8.25 21.18 -14.69
C MET A 231 6.73 21.37 -14.63
N ALA A 232 5.97 20.29 -14.43
CA ALA A 232 4.52 20.34 -14.30
C ALA A 232 4.08 21.23 -13.14
N TYR A 233 4.74 21.14 -11.97
CA TYR A 233 4.45 22.01 -10.84
C TYR A 233 4.79 23.49 -11.12
N THR A 234 5.85 23.76 -11.90
CA THR A 234 6.28 25.13 -12.23
C THR A 234 5.38 25.78 -13.27
N LEU A 235 4.91 25.01 -14.26
CA LEU A 235 4.09 25.47 -15.37
C LEU A 235 2.58 25.31 -15.15
N GLN A 236 2.16 24.84 -13.97
CA GLN A 236 0.75 24.59 -13.68
C GLN A 236 -0.10 25.85 -13.78
N ASP A 237 -1.37 25.65 -14.13
CA ASP A 237 -2.37 26.70 -14.00
C ASP A 237 -2.72 26.98 -12.55
N LEU A 238 -3.20 28.19 -12.30
CA LEU A 238 -3.79 28.58 -11.02
C LEU A 238 -5.31 28.63 -11.13
N GLN A 239 -6.00 28.17 -10.09
CA GLN A 239 -7.45 28.14 -10.02
C GLN A 239 -7.96 29.05 -8.89
N CYS A 240 -9.07 29.76 -9.12
CA CYS A 240 -9.69 30.54 -8.06
C CYS A 240 -10.41 29.65 -7.03
N CYS A 241 -10.17 29.89 -5.74
CA CYS A 241 -10.81 29.12 -4.65
C CYS A 241 -12.34 29.33 -4.55
N ARG A 242 -12.89 30.40 -5.15
CA ARG A 242 -14.32 30.74 -5.05
C ARG A 242 -15.13 30.30 -6.26
N CYS A 243 -14.72 30.69 -7.46
CA CYS A 243 -15.45 30.41 -8.70
C CYS A 243 -14.89 29.25 -9.51
N TYR A 244 -13.76 28.66 -9.06
CA TYR A 244 -13.09 27.52 -9.69
C TYR A 244 -12.64 27.75 -11.14
N GLN A 245 -12.62 29.01 -11.61
CA GLN A 245 -12.10 29.38 -12.92
C GLN A 245 -10.57 29.43 -12.91
N ILE A 246 -9.98 29.09 -14.06
CA ILE A 246 -8.53 29.15 -14.30
C ILE A 246 -8.09 30.60 -14.50
N LYS A 247 -6.92 30.94 -13.96
CA LYS A 247 -6.27 32.22 -14.17
C LYS A 247 -5.80 32.33 -15.63
N MET A 248 -6.31 33.30 -16.36
CA MET A 248 -6.01 33.47 -17.79
C MET A 248 -4.86 34.46 -18.06
N ASP A 249 -4.58 35.35 -17.11
CA ASP A 249 -3.57 36.40 -17.24
C ASP A 249 -2.43 36.19 -16.24
N ASN A 250 -1.27 36.82 -16.46
CA ASN A 250 -0.11 36.61 -15.57
C ASN A 250 -0.09 37.57 -14.37
N MET A 251 -0.54 38.81 -14.57
CA MET A 251 -0.29 39.91 -13.62
C MET A 251 -1.35 40.03 -12.51
N SER A 252 -2.58 39.54 -12.71
CA SER A 252 -3.63 39.71 -11.70
C SER A 252 -3.32 38.93 -10.42
N PRO A 253 -3.25 39.60 -9.24
CA PRO A 253 -3.03 38.91 -7.98
C PRO A 253 -4.30 38.21 -7.47
N GLN A 254 -5.48 38.61 -7.96
CA GLN A 254 -6.79 38.13 -7.51
C GLN A 254 -7.72 37.91 -8.70
N CYS A 255 -8.68 37.01 -8.53
CA CYS A 255 -9.70 36.73 -9.53
C CYS A 255 -10.72 37.88 -9.64
N VAL A 256 -11.42 37.96 -10.77
CA VAL A 256 -12.53 38.90 -11.02
C VAL A 256 -13.63 38.79 -9.96
N CYS A 257 -13.80 37.62 -9.34
CA CYS A 257 -14.74 37.41 -8.21
C CYS A 257 -14.17 37.80 -6.83
N ALA A 258 -13.04 38.51 -6.80
CA ALA A 258 -12.26 38.84 -5.60
C ALA A 258 -11.80 37.60 -4.80
N GLY A 259 -11.70 36.44 -5.45
CA GLY A 259 -11.16 35.22 -4.85
C GLY A 259 -9.64 35.12 -5.04
N GLN A 260 -8.97 34.48 -4.10
CA GLN A 260 -7.55 34.14 -4.23
C GLN A 260 -7.36 32.96 -5.18
N TYR A 261 -6.16 32.90 -5.76
CA TYR A 261 -5.74 31.79 -6.61
C TYR A 261 -4.98 30.76 -5.80
N GLN A 262 -5.20 29.48 -6.10
CA GLN A 262 -4.49 28.33 -5.57
C GLN A 262 -3.86 27.53 -6.70
N THR A 263 -2.83 26.76 -6.39
CA THR A 263 -2.21 25.81 -7.32
C THR A 263 -3.14 24.62 -7.56
N LEU A 264 -3.17 24.09 -8.78
CA LEU A 264 -3.90 22.86 -9.10
C LEU A 264 -3.18 21.61 -8.59
N ILE A 265 -1.87 21.59 -8.73
CA ILE A 265 -0.97 20.60 -8.16
C ILE A 265 -0.56 21.08 -6.78
N SER A 266 -0.74 20.23 -5.78
CA SER A 266 -0.41 20.55 -4.40
C SER A 266 1.10 20.65 -4.22
N GLY A 267 1.56 21.70 -3.54
CA GLY A 267 2.97 21.86 -3.17
C GLY A 267 3.51 20.73 -2.28
N LYS A 268 2.63 19.94 -1.65
CA LYS A 268 3.01 18.78 -0.83
C LYS A 268 3.36 17.55 -1.67
N ASP A 269 2.92 17.49 -2.92
CA ASP A 269 3.07 16.30 -3.76
C ASP A 269 4.51 16.15 -4.27
N LEU A 270 5.25 17.25 -4.43
CA LEU A 270 6.64 17.23 -4.86
C LEU A 270 7.59 16.74 -3.75
N PRO A 271 7.53 17.27 -2.50
CA PRO A 271 8.27 16.71 -1.37
C PRO A 271 7.99 15.22 -1.12
N ALA A 272 6.72 14.79 -1.21
CA ALA A 272 6.37 13.37 -1.04
C ALA A 272 6.99 12.47 -2.13
N ALA A 273 7.03 12.95 -3.37
CA ALA A 273 7.69 12.24 -4.47
C ALA A 273 9.22 12.20 -4.28
N LEU A 274 9.83 13.32 -3.89
CA LEU A 274 11.27 13.41 -3.59
C LEU A 274 11.68 12.45 -2.47
N ALA A 275 10.90 12.36 -1.39
CA ALA A 275 11.14 11.41 -0.31
C ALA A 275 11.09 9.96 -0.81
N THR A 276 10.11 9.63 -1.66
CA THR A 276 9.99 8.29 -2.26
C THR A 276 11.18 7.98 -3.18
N PHE A 277 11.59 8.93 -4.03
CA PHE A 277 12.72 8.75 -4.95
C PHE A 277 14.04 8.64 -4.20
N GLY A 278 14.25 9.44 -3.15
CA GLY A 278 15.44 9.32 -2.31
C GLY A 278 15.53 7.96 -1.59
N ASN A 279 14.39 7.41 -1.15
CA ASN A 279 14.36 6.07 -0.55
C ASN A 279 14.70 4.98 -1.58
N ILE A 280 14.13 5.06 -2.79
CA ILE A 280 14.46 4.15 -3.89
C ILE A 280 15.96 4.26 -4.23
N ALA A 281 16.48 5.48 -4.34
CA ALA A 281 17.88 5.72 -4.69
C ALA A 281 18.85 5.04 -3.71
N ARG A 282 18.61 5.17 -2.41
CA ARG A 282 19.46 4.57 -1.36
C ARG A 282 19.41 3.05 -1.35
N ILE A 283 18.24 2.46 -1.60
CA ILE A 283 18.06 1.00 -1.51
C ILE A 283 18.65 0.29 -2.73
N PHE A 284 18.41 0.86 -3.92
CA PHE A 284 18.84 0.31 -5.20
C PHE A 284 20.21 0.85 -5.67
N GLN A 285 20.88 1.64 -4.82
CA GLN A 285 22.21 2.23 -5.06
C GLN A 285 22.28 3.05 -6.35
N MET A 286 21.44 4.09 -6.44
CA MET A 286 21.35 5.01 -7.58
C MET A 286 21.93 6.38 -7.18
N PRO A 287 23.25 6.60 -7.32
CA PRO A 287 23.92 7.78 -6.78
C PRO A 287 23.54 9.09 -7.49
N LEU A 288 23.26 9.04 -8.80
CA LEU A 288 22.88 10.22 -9.56
C LEU A 288 21.47 10.68 -9.18
N LEU A 289 20.54 9.74 -9.00
CA LEU A 289 19.21 10.08 -8.50
C LEU A 289 19.26 10.67 -7.08
N GLU A 290 20.11 10.12 -6.20
CA GLU A 290 20.31 10.66 -4.86
C GLU A 290 20.81 12.11 -4.89
N GLU A 291 21.85 12.40 -5.68
CA GLU A 291 22.37 13.76 -5.85
C GLU A 291 21.31 14.73 -6.39
N VAL A 292 20.52 14.31 -7.39
CA VAL A 292 19.45 15.15 -7.97
C VAL A 292 18.36 15.41 -6.93
N VAL A 293 17.95 14.41 -6.14
CA VAL A 293 16.94 14.57 -5.08
C VAL A 293 17.43 15.56 -4.03
N GLU A 294 18.67 15.42 -3.56
CA GLU A 294 19.28 16.33 -2.59
C GLU A 294 19.38 17.76 -3.13
N TRP A 295 19.78 17.93 -4.39
CA TRP A 295 19.87 19.23 -5.03
C TRP A 295 18.51 19.94 -5.15
N VAL A 296 17.45 19.20 -5.50
CA VAL A 296 16.09 19.77 -5.57
C VAL A 296 15.58 20.12 -4.16
N GLN A 297 15.86 19.29 -3.15
CA GLN A 297 15.48 19.56 -1.76
C GLN A 297 16.20 20.78 -1.18
N GLY A 298 17.53 20.89 -1.38
CA GLY A 298 18.33 22.01 -0.89
C GLY A 298 17.93 23.37 -1.46
N ARG A 299 17.32 23.40 -2.66
CA ARG A 299 16.75 24.64 -3.25
C ARG A 299 15.46 25.09 -2.56
N GLN A 300 14.71 24.19 -1.91
CA GLN A 300 13.47 24.55 -1.22
C GLN A 300 13.72 25.23 0.13
N GLU A 301 14.81 24.87 0.83
CA GLU A 301 15.13 25.44 2.14
C GLU A 301 15.69 26.88 2.07
N GLY A 302 16.30 27.26 0.95
CA GLY A 302 16.83 28.61 0.71
C GLY A 302 15.82 29.61 0.15
N GLY A 303 14.55 29.23 0.00
CA GLY A 303 13.48 30.04 -0.59
C GLY A 303 12.37 30.38 0.41
N VAL A 304 12.73 31.07 1.50
CA VAL A 304 11.79 31.78 2.39
C VAL A 304 12.17 33.25 2.45
#